data_AF-A0A8H8U3B1-F1
#
_entry.id   AF-A0A8H8U3B1-F1
#
_cell.length_a   1.000
_cell.length_b   1.000
_cell.length_c   1.000
_cell.angle_alpha   90.00
_cell.angle_beta   90.00
_cell.angle_gamma   90.00
#
_symmetry.space_group_name_H-M   'P 1'
#
loop_
_entity.id
_entity.type
_entity.pdbx_description
1 polymer ?
#
loop_
_entity_poly.entity_id
_entity_poly.type
_entity_poly.pdbx_seq_one_letter_code
_entity_poly.pdbx_strand_id
1 'polypeptide(L)'
;TIRQKINTLLGKDNNKPENGVPGQFKKDGTPKPYSQAQFLRDIGGGNTASLSRFMKAKKIMGGAESPIYPGAYEFFEKKRVWQAGKKTKGREKVEKDRPDGLPLRDPNHMRMWLGPGESMSDFVDEYGQ
;
A
#
# COMPACT_ATOMS: atom_id res chain seq x y z
N THR A 1 1.62 3.05 -6.58
CA THR A 1 0.77 2.25 -5.66
C THR A 1 1.53 1.95 -4.37
N ILE A 2 0.86 1.51 -3.29
CA ILE A 2 1.55 1.16 -2.02
C ILE A 2 2.60 0.07 -2.23
N ARG A 3 2.33 -0.95 -3.05
CA ARG A 3 3.31 -1.99 -3.41
C ARG A 3 4.59 -1.43 -4.00
N GLN A 4 4.50 -0.43 -4.90
CA GLN A 4 5.69 0.23 -5.44
C GLN A 4 6.50 0.92 -4.35
N LYS A 5 5.83 1.63 -3.42
CA LYS A 5 6.51 2.26 -2.27
C LYS A 5 7.20 1.22 -1.37
N ILE A 6 6.55 0.09 -1.10
CA ILE A 6 7.15 -1.03 -0.35
C ILE A 6 8.36 -1.60 -1.11
N ASN A 7 8.27 -1.80 -2.42
CA ASN A 7 9.39 -2.26 -3.24
C ASN A 7 10.57 -1.28 -3.24
N THR A 8 10.31 0.02 -3.28
CA THR A 8 11.38 1.04 -3.17
C THR A 8 12.03 1.00 -1.79
N LEU A 9 11.23 0.83 -0.72
CA LEU A 9 11.74 0.79 0.66
C LEU A 9 12.56 -0.48 0.95
N LEU A 10 12.11 -1.64 0.46
CA LEU A 10 12.64 -2.95 0.85
C LEU A 10 13.44 -3.66 -0.26
N GLY A 11 13.37 -3.17 -1.49
CA GLY A 11 14.01 -3.78 -2.67
C GLY A 11 15.45 -3.29 -2.88
N LYS A 12 15.84 -3.18 -4.16
CA LYS A 12 17.21 -2.79 -4.54
C LYS A 12 17.62 -1.39 -4.07
N ASP A 13 16.64 -0.51 -3.88
CA ASP A 13 16.82 0.88 -3.44
C ASP A 13 16.86 1.05 -1.91
N ASN A 14 16.86 -0.04 -1.13
CA ASN A 14 16.82 0.02 0.33
C ASN A 14 18.06 0.68 0.97
N ASN A 15 19.18 0.72 0.26
CA ASN A 15 20.42 1.34 0.73
C ASN A 15 20.44 2.87 0.55
N LYS A 16 19.43 3.46 -0.09
CA LYS A 16 19.34 4.92 -0.21
C LYS A 16 19.12 5.53 1.17
N PRO A 17 19.78 6.65 1.51
CA PRO A 17 19.69 7.26 2.84
C PRO A 17 18.25 7.65 3.22
N GLU A 18 17.43 8.04 2.24
CA GLU A 18 16.01 8.34 2.39
C GLU A 18 15.10 7.16 2.78
N ASN A 19 15.61 5.93 2.62
CA ASN A 19 14.93 4.67 2.94
C ASN A 19 15.56 3.96 4.14
N GLY A 20 16.46 4.63 4.86
CA GLY A 20 17.00 4.15 6.12
C GLY A 20 15.98 4.19 7.25
N VAL A 21 16.20 3.34 8.25
CA VAL A 21 15.44 3.37 9.50
C VAL A 21 15.83 4.63 10.27
N PRO A 22 14.86 5.48 10.66
CA PRO A 22 15.15 6.70 11.41
C PRO A 22 15.91 6.41 12.71
N GLY A 23 16.98 7.16 12.95
CA GLY A 23 17.79 7.03 14.16
C GLY A 23 18.67 5.78 14.26
N GLN A 24 18.65 4.89 13.26
CA GLN A 24 19.56 3.74 13.21
C GLN A 24 20.61 3.94 12.13
N PHE A 25 21.87 3.97 12.54
CA PHE A 25 23.01 4.11 11.65
C PHE A 25 23.91 2.88 11.77
N LYS A 26 24.55 2.52 10.66
CA LYS A 26 25.64 1.55 10.65
C LYS A 26 26.91 2.17 11.25
N LYS A 27 27.92 1.35 11.50
CA LYS A 27 29.24 1.80 12.00
C LYS A 27 29.94 2.80 11.07
N ASP A 28 29.61 2.76 9.78
CA ASP A 28 30.12 3.66 8.75
C ASP A 28 29.38 5.03 8.70
N GLY A 29 28.41 5.26 9.59
CA GLY A 29 27.60 6.49 9.63
C GLY A 29 26.46 6.52 8.61
N THR A 30 26.32 5.51 7.74
CA THR A 30 25.21 5.43 6.80
C THR A 30 23.92 4.96 7.50
N PRO A 31 22.73 5.45 7.09
CA PRO A 31 21.47 4.95 7.64
C PRO A 31 21.32 3.45 7.40
N LYS A 32 20.85 2.73 8.42
CA LYS A 32 20.61 1.29 8.31
C LYS A 32 19.40 1.04 7.41
N PRO A 33 19.49 0.18 6.39
CA PRO A 33 18.37 -0.10 5.49
C PRO A 33 17.21 -0.79 6.23
N TYR A 34 15.99 -0.51 5.79
CA TYR A 34 14.81 -1.21 6.30
C TYR A 34 14.85 -2.71 5.94
N SER A 35 14.66 -3.57 6.96
CA SER A 35 14.41 -4.99 6.74
C SER A 35 12.91 -5.26 6.71
N GLN A 36 12.49 -6.36 6.05
CA GLN A 36 11.07 -6.77 6.04
C GLN A 36 10.52 -6.92 7.46
N ALA A 37 11.28 -7.52 8.37
CA ALA A 37 10.86 -7.72 9.76
C ALA A 37 10.78 -6.42 10.56
N GLN A 38 11.64 -5.43 10.29
CA GLN A 38 11.50 -4.11 10.91
C GLN A 38 10.28 -3.38 10.36
N PHE A 39 10.10 -3.36 9.04
CA PHE A 39 8.95 -2.73 8.41
C PHE A 39 7.62 -3.31 8.91
N LEU A 40 7.50 -4.64 9.00
CA LEU A 40 6.30 -5.30 9.52
C LEU A 40 6.00 -4.94 10.98
N ARG A 41 7.03 -4.74 11.80
CA ARG A 41 6.87 -4.25 13.18
C ARG A 41 6.40 -2.80 13.22
N ASP A 42 6.99 -1.95 12.39
CA ASP A 42 6.67 -0.52 12.35
C ASP A 42 5.26 -0.24 11.82
N ILE A 43 4.75 -1.06 10.88
CA ILE A 43 3.37 -0.94 10.40
C ILE A 43 2.34 -1.63 11.32
N GLY A 44 2.80 -2.31 12.38
CA GLY A 44 1.93 -3.00 13.35
C GLY A 44 1.08 -4.13 12.76
N GLY A 45 1.49 -4.73 11.64
CA GLY A 45 0.58 -5.58 10.87
C GLY A 45 1.25 -6.69 10.05
N GLY A 46 0.65 -7.88 10.12
CA GLY A 46 0.94 -9.04 9.27
C GLY A 46 2.25 -9.78 9.60
N ASN A 47 2.57 -10.74 8.73
CA ASN A 47 3.83 -11.48 8.77
C ASN A 47 4.46 -11.50 7.35
N THR A 48 5.63 -12.12 7.21
CA THR A 48 6.34 -12.22 5.92
C THR A 48 5.51 -12.92 4.85
N ALA A 49 4.67 -13.90 5.21
CA ALA A 49 3.77 -14.56 4.26
C ALA A 49 2.65 -13.63 3.79
N SER A 50 2.02 -12.86 4.68
CA SER A 50 1.02 -11.85 4.35
C SER A 50 1.62 -10.77 3.44
N LEU A 51 2.84 -10.32 3.73
CA LEU A 51 3.58 -9.39 2.87
C LEU A 51 3.81 -9.97 1.48
N SER A 52 4.31 -11.21 1.39
CA SER A 52 4.53 -11.88 0.10
C SER A 52 3.24 -12.00 -0.71
N ARG A 53 2.12 -12.38 -0.07
CA ARG A 53 0.79 -12.43 -0.73
C ARG A 53 0.34 -11.06 -1.21
N PHE A 54 0.47 -10.03 -0.36
CA PHE A 54 0.13 -8.65 -0.71
C PHE A 54 0.94 -8.15 -1.91
N MET A 55 2.25 -8.41 -1.93
CA MET A 55 3.13 -8.01 -3.04
C MET A 55 2.81 -8.74 -4.36
N LYS A 56 2.24 -9.95 -4.30
CA LYS A 56 1.80 -10.73 -5.46
C LYS A 56 0.40 -10.34 -5.97
N ALA A 57 -0.40 -9.61 -5.18
CA ALA A 57 -1.72 -9.18 -5.61
C ALA A 57 -1.64 -8.35 -6.90
N LYS A 58 -2.67 -8.44 -7.76
CA LYS A 58 -2.76 -7.73 -9.05
C LYS A 58 -3.88 -6.69 -9.01
N LYS A 59 -3.82 -5.68 -9.89
CA LYS A 59 -4.77 -4.53 -9.99
C LYS A 59 -4.67 -3.51 -8.84
N ILE A 60 -5.38 -2.37 -8.95
CA ILE A 60 -5.23 -1.19 -8.08
C ILE A 60 -5.63 -1.49 -6.63
N MET A 61 -6.75 -2.18 -6.42
CA MET A 61 -7.29 -2.54 -5.09
C MET A 61 -6.91 -3.97 -4.64
N GLY A 62 -6.11 -4.69 -5.43
CA GLY A 62 -5.66 -6.04 -5.09
C GLY A 62 -4.90 -6.05 -3.76
N GLY A 63 -5.38 -6.87 -2.83
CA GLY A 63 -4.85 -6.98 -1.47
C GLY A 63 -5.36 -5.93 -0.49
N ALA A 64 -6.46 -5.21 -0.78
CA ALA A 64 -7.09 -4.26 0.15
C ALA A 64 -7.56 -4.92 1.46
N GLU A 65 -7.95 -6.19 1.40
CA GLU A 65 -8.30 -7.03 2.56
C GLU A 65 -7.08 -7.49 3.37
N SER A 66 -5.86 -7.25 2.86
CA SER A 66 -4.64 -7.65 3.56
C SER A 66 -4.40 -6.77 4.78
N PRO A 67 -3.99 -7.32 5.93
CA PRO A 67 -3.59 -6.54 7.10
C PRO A 67 -2.37 -5.64 6.84
N ILE A 68 -1.63 -5.88 5.74
CA ILE A 68 -0.50 -5.06 5.32
C ILE A 68 -0.96 -3.71 4.76
N TYR A 69 -2.11 -3.66 4.08
CA TYR A 69 -2.56 -2.44 3.39
C TYR A 69 -2.77 -1.25 4.33
N PRO A 70 -3.60 -1.35 5.40
CA PRO A 70 -3.87 -0.19 6.26
C PRO A 70 -2.61 0.31 6.98
N GLY A 71 -1.80 -0.58 7.55
CA GLY A 71 -0.57 -0.20 8.23
C GLY A 71 0.47 0.41 7.29
N ALA A 72 0.64 -0.15 6.09
CA ALA A 72 1.54 0.44 5.09
C ALA A 72 1.03 1.79 4.58
N TYR A 73 -0.28 1.95 4.41
CA TYR A 73 -0.89 3.22 4.00
C TYR A 73 -0.58 4.32 5.02
N GLU A 74 -0.85 4.05 6.30
CA GLU A 74 -0.59 4.99 7.39
C GLU A 74 0.91 5.33 7.49
N PHE A 75 1.79 4.33 7.40
CA PHE A 75 3.24 4.53 7.44
C PHE A 75 3.72 5.49 6.34
N PHE A 76 3.32 5.25 5.09
CA PHE A 76 3.75 6.10 3.98
C PHE A 76 3.10 7.48 3.99
N GLU A 77 1.93 7.64 4.63
CA GLU A 77 1.33 8.95 4.84
C GLU A 77 2.05 9.75 5.91
N LYS A 78 2.39 9.12 7.05
CA LYS A 78 3.26 9.75 8.06
C LYS A 78 4.59 10.18 7.44
N LYS A 79 5.21 9.31 6.65
CA LYS A 79 6.45 9.64 5.91
C LYS A 79 6.26 10.82 4.95
N ARG A 80 5.13 10.88 4.21
CA ARG A 80 4.82 12.00 3.32
C ARG A 80 4.69 13.32 4.07
N VAL A 81 3.94 13.34 5.18
CA VAL A 81 3.75 14.54 5.99
C VAL A 81 5.08 15.03 6.56
N TRP A 82 5.90 14.10 7.06
CA TRP A 82 7.24 14.41 7.56
C TRP A 82 8.16 15.01 6.48
N GLN A 83 8.06 14.54 5.24
CA GLN A 83 8.80 15.07 4.10
C GLN A 83 8.15 16.31 3.43
N ALA A 84 7.09 16.87 4.01
CA ALA A 84 6.29 17.96 3.43
C ALA A 84 5.81 17.68 1.98
N GLY A 85 5.59 16.41 1.65
CA GLY A 85 5.20 15.98 0.31
C GLY A 85 3.75 16.31 -0.03
N LYS A 86 3.50 16.75 -1.27
CA LYS A 86 2.14 17.01 -1.78
C LYS A 86 1.35 15.70 -1.95
N LYS A 87 0.03 15.79 -1.83
CA LYS A 87 -0.87 14.69 -2.19
C LYS A 87 -0.83 14.49 -3.71
N THR A 88 -1.13 13.28 -4.16
CA THR A 88 -1.28 13.00 -5.59
C THR A 88 -2.67 13.41 -6.05
N LYS A 89 -2.81 13.85 -7.30
CA LYS A 89 -4.12 14.19 -7.89
C LYS A 89 -5.16 13.07 -7.77
N GLY A 90 -4.73 11.81 -7.92
CA GLY A 90 -5.60 10.65 -7.75
C GLY A 90 -6.12 10.49 -6.31
N ARG A 91 -5.33 10.86 -5.30
CA ARG A 91 -5.76 10.87 -3.90
C ARG A 91 -6.75 11.99 -3.63
N GLU A 92 -6.48 13.18 -4.15
CA GLU A 92 -7.39 14.33 -4.04
C GLU A 92 -8.74 14.02 -4.70
N LYS A 93 -8.75 13.35 -5.85
CA LYS A 93 -9.98 12.87 -6.50
C LYS A 93 -10.73 11.88 -5.60
N VAL A 94 -10.08 10.84 -5.09
CA VAL A 94 -10.74 9.85 -4.21
C VAL A 94 -11.28 10.48 -2.93
N GLU A 95 -10.52 11.38 -2.28
CA GLU A 95 -10.98 12.08 -1.06
C GLU A 95 -12.19 12.98 -1.34
N LYS A 96 -12.30 13.56 -2.56
CA LYS A 96 -13.46 14.34 -3.00
C LYS A 96 -14.66 13.46 -3.33
N ASP A 97 -14.45 12.36 -4.03
CA ASP A 97 -15.52 11.48 -4.53
C ASP A 97 -16.06 10.55 -3.42
N ARG A 98 -15.23 10.22 -2.43
CA ARG A 98 -15.53 9.32 -1.31
C ARG A 98 -14.98 9.90 0.01
N PRO A 99 -15.73 10.79 0.69
CA PRO A 99 -15.28 11.38 1.95
C PRO A 99 -15.09 10.33 3.06
N ASP A 100 -15.89 9.27 3.06
CA ASP A 100 -15.78 8.15 4.02
C ASP A 100 -14.72 7.12 3.62
N GLY A 101 -14.02 7.34 2.50
CA GLY A 101 -12.96 6.48 1.98
C GLY A 101 -13.46 5.32 1.11
N LEU A 102 -12.51 4.50 0.67
CA LEU A 102 -12.78 3.27 -0.09
C LEU A 102 -12.90 2.10 0.89
N PRO A 103 -13.90 1.21 0.77
CA PRO A 103 -13.96 -0.01 1.56
C PRO A 103 -12.72 -0.89 1.36
N LEU A 104 -12.33 -1.58 2.43
CA LEU A 104 -11.22 -2.54 2.46
C LEU A 104 -11.62 -3.90 1.88
N ARG A 105 -12.37 -3.90 0.78
CA ARG A 105 -12.81 -5.11 0.09
C ARG A 105 -12.05 -5.24 -1.22
N ASP A 106 -11.52 -6.43 -1.50
CA ASP A 106 -10.85 -6.68 -2.77
C ASP A 106 -11.92 -6.92 -3.85
N PRO A 107 -11.97 -6.11 -4.92
CA PRO A 107 -12.90 -6.32 -6.03
C PRO A 107 -12.84 -7.72 -6.63
N ASN A 108 -11.67 -8.39 -6.58
CA ASN A 108 -11.51 -9.74 -7.13
C ASN A 108 -12.22 -10.82 -6.28
N HIS A 109 -12.57 -10.52 -5.03
CA HIS A 109 -13.33 -11.42 -4.17
C HIS A 109 -14.84 -11.17 -4.25
N MET A 110 -15.28 -10.21 -5.08
CA MET A 110 -16.68 -9.99 -5.34
C MET A 110 -17.20 -11.02 -6.34
N ARG A 111 -18.14 -11.86 -5.89
CA ARG A 111 -18.92 -12.74 -6.78
C ARG A 111 -20.26 -12.07 -7.04
N MET A 112 -20.56 -11.82 -8.31
CA MET A 112 -21.88 -11.35 -8.76
C MET A 112 -22.52 -12.43 -9.63
N TRP A 113 -23.82 -12.60 -9.49
CA TRP A 113 -24.62 -13.36 -10.46
C TRP A 113 -24.96 -12.41 -11.60
N LEU A 114 -24.53 -12.76 -12.81
CA LEU A 114 -24.75 -11.96 -14.01
C LEU A 114 -25.78 -12.66 -14.89
N GLY A 115 -26.70 -11.88 -15.45
CA GLY A 115 -27.61 -12.33 -16.49
C GLY A 115 -26.88 -12.60 -17.82
N PRO A 116 -27.53 -13.28 -18.78
CA PRO A 116 -26.95 -13.50 -20.10
C PRO A 116 -26.65 -12.16 -20.80
N GLY A 117 -25.40 -11.94 -21.17
CA GLY A 117 -24.96 -10.73 -21.89
C GLY A 117 -24.54 -9.56 -21.01
N GLU A 118 -24.66 -9.66 -19.69
CA GLU A 118 -24.22 -8.62 -18.75
C GLU A 118 -22.72 -8.75 -18.42
N SER A 119 -22.04 -7.62 -18.30
CA SER A 119 -20.64 -7.58 -17.88
C SER A 119 -20.52 -7.08 -16.43
N MET A 120 -19.54 -7.61 -15.71
CA MET A 120 -19.18 -7.13 -14.37
C MET A 120 -18.92 -5.61 -14.35
N SER A 121 -18.38 -5.05 -15.45
CA SER A 121 -18.10 -3.62 -15.61
C SER A 121 -19.34 -2.73 -15.48
N ASP A 122 -20.51 -3.28 -15.72
CA ASP A 122 -21.76 -2.51 -15.79
C ASP A 122 -22.32 -2.23 -14.39
N PHE A 123 -21.81 -2.95 -13.38
CA PHE A 123 -22.24 -2.87 -11.99
C PHE A 123 -21.16 -2.35 -11.05
N VAL A 124 -19.93 -2.14 -11.54
CA VAL A 124 -18.82 -1.63 -10.73
C VAL A 124 -18.47 -0.19 -11.10
N ASP A 125 -18.14 0.62 -10.10
CA ASP A 125 -17.69 1.99 -10.31
C ASP A 125 -16.27 2.09 -10.92
N GLU A 126 -15.78 3.31 -11.13
CA GLU A 126 -14.40 3.59 -11.62
C GLU A 126 -13.31 2.96 -10.73
N TYR A 127 -13.63 2.65 -9.47
CA TYR A 127 -12.74 2.04 -8.48
C TYR A 127 -12.90 0.51 -8.38
N GLY A 128 -13.86 -0.08 -9.11
CA GLY A 128 -14.14 -1.50 -9.16
C GLY A 128 -15.00 -2.00 -7.99
N GLN A 129 -15.84 -1.14 -7.41
CA GLN A 129 -16.77 -1.47 -6.32
C GLN A 129 -18.20 -1.63 -6.78
#